data_AF-A0A1A8I5W3-F1
#
_entry.id   AF-A0A1A8I5W3-F1
#
_cell.length_a   1.000
_cell.length_b   1.000
_cell.length_c   1.000
_cell.angle_alpha   90.00
_cell.angle_beta   90.00
_cell.angle_gamma   90.00
#
_symmetry.space_group_name_H-M   'P 1'
#
loop_
_entity.id
_entity.type
_entity.pdbx_description
1 polymer ?
#
loop_
_entity_poly.entity_id
_entity_poly.type
_entity_poly.pdbx_seq_one_letter_code
_entity_poly.pdbx_strand_id
1 'polypeptide(L)'
;DLGVSDYKVISMELSLSCSPTKAKQQIRYRSLNKINADTLSKDLQNLSSAECSLVTESVDFYSKSFGSLLDVHAPVRYRTVCFSRSAPWYTCLLRKMKTTGCVLERRLLASGLTVHKQAYREHQKAYARALRATRSQFYSNIINNDALEIQSNCSLL
;
A
#
# COMPACT_ATOMS: atom_id res chain seq x y z
N ASP A 1 -15.31 15.87 51.60
CA ASP A 1 -16.49 16.21 50.79
C ASP A 1 -16.23 15.71 49.37
N LEU A 2 -16.83 14.58 48.99
CA LEU A 2 -16.66 13.98 47.67
C LEU A 2 -17.79 14.49 46.77
N GLY A 3 -17.45 15.29 45.77
CA GLY A 3 -18.39 15.85 44.81
C GLY A 3 -19.13 14.76 44.04
N VAL A 4 -20.42 14.61 44.33
CA VAL A 4 -21.32 13.68 43.64
C VAL A 4 -21.70 14.32 42.30
N SER A 5 -21.34 13.67 41.20
CA SER A 5 -21.72 14.06 39.83
C SER A 5 -23.00 13.31 39.44
N ASP A 6 -23.96 14.01 38.82
CA ASP A 6 -25.35 13.59 38.56
C ASP A 6 -25.57 12.90 37.20
N TYR A 7 -24.52 12.36 36.57
CA TYR A 7 -24.67 11.71 35.28
C TYR A 7 -25.45 10.39 35.41
N LYS A 8 -26.61 10.32 34.75
CA LYS A 8 -27.37 9.07 34.59
C LYS A 8 -26.62 8.19 33.58
N VAL A 9 -26.05 7.09 34.04
CA VAL A 9 -25.32 6.14 33.17
C VAL A 9 -26.31 5.49 32.21
N ILE A 10 -26.17 5.78 30.91
CA ILE A 10 -26.85 5.05 29.86
C ILE A 10 -25.95 3.87 29.49
N SER A 11 -26.31 2.69 29.98
CA SER A 11 -25.70 1.43 29.57
C SER A 11 -26.51 0.81 28.44
N MET A 12 -25.85 0.34 27.39
CA MET A 12 -26.47 -0.53 26.40
C MET A 12 -25.62 -1.77 26.20
N GLU A 13 -26.29 -2.91 26.13
CA GLU A 13 -25.65 -4.19 25.86
C GLU A 13 -25.74 -4.47 24.37
N LEU A 14 -24.59 -4.41 23.70
CA LEU A 14 -24.50 -4.71 22.28
C LEU A 14 -23.99 -6.13 22.10
N SER A 15 -24.83 -6.99 21.52
CA SER A 15 -24.44 -8.30 21.01
C SER A 15 -23.59 -8.14 19.74
N LEU A 16 -22.36 -7.65 19.90
CA LEU A 16 -21.42 -7.56 18.78
C LEU A 16 -20.93 -8.96 18.46
N SER A 17 -21.39 -9.51 17.33
CA SER A 17 -20.78 -10.70 16.74
C SER A 17 -19.37 -10.35 16.26
N CYS A 18 -18.38 -10.53 17.13
CA CYS A 18 -16.99 -10.38 16.72
C CYS A 18 -16.54 -11.63 15.97
N SER A 19 -16.74 -11.67 14.66
CA SER A 19 -15.81 -12.39 13.78
C SER A 19 -15.96 -11.93 12.33
N PRO A 20 -14.83 -11.62 11.68
CA PRO A 20 -14.40 -12.56 10.68
C PRO A 20 -12.96 -13.00 10.95
N THR A 21 -12.72 -14.31 10.98
CA THR A 21 -11.38 -14.85 10.75
C THR A 21 -10.88 -14.22 9.45
N LYS A 22 -9.85 -13.37 9.55
CA LYS A 22 -9.36 -12.55 8.43
C LYS A 22 -9.19 -13.44 7.22
N ALA A 23 -9.81 -13.07 6.10
CA ALA A 23 -9.72 -13.83 4.88
C ALA A 23 -8.23 -14.07 4.55
N LYS A 24 -7.85 -15.35 4.54
CA LYS A 24 -6.53 -15.80 4.15
C LYS A 24 -6.39 -15.53 2.65
N GLN A 25 -5.49 -14.63 2.27
CA GLN A 25 -5.21 -14.37 0.87
C GLN A 25 -3.89 -15.04 0.50
N GLN A 26 -3.88 -15.80 -0.60
CA GLN A 26 -2.62 -16.18 -1.22
C GLN A 26 -2.03 -14.99 -1.96
N ILE A 27 -0.78 -14.67 -1.65
CA ILE A 27 0.00 -13.70 -2.42
C ILE A 27 1.13 -14.41 -3.15
N ARG A 28 1.42 -13.89 -4.35
CA ARG A 28 2.57 -14.26 -5.17
C ARG A 28 3.73 -13.34 -4.85
N TYR A 29 4.92 -13.90 -4.64
CA TYR A 29 6.13 -13.11 -4.40
C TYR A 29 7.38 -13.82 -4.94
N ARG A 30 8.44 -13.05 -5.20
CA ARG A 30 9.78 -13.56 -5.47
C ARG A 30 10.72 -13.13 -4.36
N SER A 31 11.60 -14.03 -3.92
CA SER A 31 12.55 -13.74 -2.85
C SER A 31 13.85 -13.15 -3.40
N LEU A 32 13.80 -11.91 -3.92
CA LEU A 32 14.94 -11.28 -4.60
C LEU A 32 16.18 -11.12 -3.69
N ASN A 33 15.97 -10.98 -2.38
CA ASN A 33 17.06 -10.85 -1.41
C ASN A 33 17.86 -12.14 -1.18
N LYS A 34 17.38 -13.29 -1.69
CA LYS A 34 18.06 -14.60 -1.56
C LYS A 34 18.76 -15.03 -2.84
N ILE A 35 18.83 -14.14 -3.84
CA ILE A 35 19.55 -14.43 -5.08
C ILE A 35 21.04 -14.44 -4.78
N ASN A 36 21.74 -15.48 -5.25
CA ASN A 36 23.19 -15.49 -5.25
C ASN A 36 23.69 -14.59 -6.39
N ALA A 37 24.38 -13.51 -6.03
CA ALA A 37 24.85 -12.50 -6.97
C ALA A 37 25.88 -13.06 -7.97
N ASP A 38 26.74 -13.96 -7.52
CA ASP A 38 27.82 -14.52 -8.36
C ASP A 38 27.27 -15.42 -9.46
N THR A 39 26.27 -16.25 -9.13
CA THR A 39 25.62 -17.13 -10.12
C THR A 39 24.77 -16.33 -11.10
N LEU A 40 24.02 -15.34 -10.60
CA LEU A 40 23.24 -14.46 -11.46
C LEU A 40 24.14 -13.68 -12.43
N SER A 41 25.26 -13.15 -11.97
CA SER A 41 26.18 -12.38 -12.81
C SER A 41 26.78 -13.23 -13.93
N LYS A 42 27.11 -14.50 -13.66
CA LYS A 42 27.61 -15.43 -14.67
C LYS A 42 26.56 -15.71 -15.74
N ASP A 43 25.32 -15.97 -15.33
CA ASP A 43 24.24 -16.23 -16.27
C ASP A 43 23.84 -14.98 -17.08
N LEU A 44 23.96 -13.78 -16.49
CA LEU A 44 23.82 -12.52 -17.20
C LEU A 44 24.89 -12.30 -18.27
N GLN A 45 26.12 -12.77 -18.05
CA GLN A 45 27.17 -12.71 -19.08
C GLN A 45 26.89 -13.68 -20.24
N ASN A 46 26.16 -14.77 -19.98
CA ASN A 46 25.77 -15.75 -20.99
C ASN A 46 24.53 -15.32 -21.79
N LEU A 47 23.82 -14.28 -21.35
CA LEU A 47 22.71 -13.68 -22.08
C LEU A 47 23.25 -12.86 -23.25
N SER A 48 23.49 -13.55 -24.37
CA SER A 48 23.87 -12.89 -25.63
C SER A 48 22.75 -11.95 -26.09
N SER A 49 23.15 -10.79 -26.63
CA SER A 49 22.24 -9.89 -27.32
C SER A 49 21.77 -10.56 -28.60
N ALA A 50 20.48 -10.85 -28.70
CA ALA A 50 19.89 -11.18 -30.00
C ALA A 50 20.01 -9.95 -30.91
N GLU A 51 20.50 -10.15 -32.14
CA GLU A 51 20.36 -9.15 -33.20
C GLU A 51 18.88 -9.10 -33.60
N CYS A 52 18.10 -8.24 -32.94
CA CYS A 52 16.73 -7.97 -33.35
C CYS A 52 16.71 -6.80 -34.32
N SER A 53 15.91 -6.92 -35.38
CA SER A 53 15.74 -5.86 -36.39
C SER A 53 14.89 -4.70 -35.88
N LEU A 54 14.05 -4.95 -34.86
CA LEU A 54 13.09 -4.02 -34.28
C LEU A 54 13.32 -3.84 -32.78
N VAL A 55 13.20 -2.59 -32.32
CA VAL A 55 13.35 -2.23 -30.89
C VAL A 55 12.35 -2.98 -30.01
N THR A 56 11.10 -3.15 -30.47
CA THR A 56 10.06 -3.88 -29.74
C THR A 56 10.47 -5.33 -29.49
N GLU A 57 11.07 -5.98 -30.48
CA GLU A 57 11.52 -7.37 -30.38
C GLU A 57 12.71 -7.49 -29.42
N SER A 58 13.63 -6.52 -29.41
CA SER A 58 14.71 -6.46 -28.41
C SER A 58 14.18 -6.33 -26.98
N VAL A 59 13.18 -5.47 -26.77
CA VAL A 59 12.56 -5.27 -25.45
C VAL A 59 11.85 -6.53 -24.98
N ASP A 60 11.15 -7.22 -25.88
CA ASP A 60 10.47 -8.47 -25.58
C ASP A 60 11.47 -9.60 -25.30
N PHE A 61 12.53 -9.70 -26.10
CA PHE A 61 13.61 -10.66 -25.89
C PHE A 61 14.26 -10.44 -24.52
N TYR A 62 14.65 -9.21 -24.20
CA TYR A 62 15.23 -8.87 -22.91
C TYR A 62 14.27 -9.22 -21.76
N SER A 63 13.01 -8.80 -21.87
CA SER A 63 12.00 -9.03 -20.81
C SER A 63 11.75 -10.52 -20.57
N LYS A 64 11.66 -11.32 -21.64
CA LYS A 64 11.47 -12.78 -21.54
C LYS A 64 12.70 -13.48 -20.98
N SER A 65 13.88 -13.16 -21.51
CA SER A 65 15.14 -13.78 -21.12
C SER A 65 15.56 -13.43 -19.69
N PHE A 66 15.32 -12.19 -19.26
CA PHE A 66 15.50 -11.81 -17.86
C PHE A 66 14.43 -12.44 -16.95
N GLY A 67 13.19 -12.55 -17.44
CA GLY A 67 12.10 -13.23 -16.73
C GLY A 67 12.41 -14.69 -16.44
N SER A 68 12.90 -15.44 -17.43
CA SER A 68 13.29 -16.84 -17.27
C SER A 68 14.49 -17.00 -16.34
N LEU A 69 15.47 -16.09 -16.42
CA LEU A 69 16.60 -16.08 -15.49
C LEU A 69 16.13 -15.87 -14.03
N LEU A 70 15.20 -14.94 -13.82
CA LEU A 70 14.60 -14.74 -12.51
C LEU A 70 13.78 -15.96 -12.04
N ASP A 71 13.19 -16.74 -12.94
CA ASP A 71 12.51 -17.99 -12.56
C ASP A 71 13.47 -19.05 -12.04
N VAL A 72 14.71 -19.09 -12.55
CA VAL A 72 15.78 -19.97 -12.05
C VAL A 72 16.28 -19.51 -10.67
N HIS A 73 16.66 -18.24 -10.54
CA HIS A 73 17.32 -17.73 -9.33
C HIS A 73 16.36 -17.32 -8.21
N ALA A 74 15.16 -16.89 -8.56
CA ALA A 74 14.13 -16.42 -7.63
C ALA A 74 12.73 -16.84 -8.11
N PRO A 75 12.43 -18.15 -8.07
CA PRO A 75 11.15 -18.67 -8.52
C PRO A 75 9.99 -18.02 -7.76
N VAL A 76 8.86 -17.89 -8.44
CA VAL A 76 7.63 -17.37 -7.81
C VAL A 76 7.18 -18.34 -6.73
N ARG A 77 7.01 -17.80 -5.52
CA ARG A 77 6.48 -18.52 -4.37
C ARG A 77 5.13 -17.98 -3.98
N TYR A 78 4.35 -18.87 -3.37
CA TYR A 78 3.05 -18.54 -2.80
C TYR A 78 3.18 -18.55 -1.28
N ARG A 79 2.54 -17.59 -0.62
CA ARG A 79 2.33 -17.67 0.82
C ARG A 79 0.96 -17.14 1.18
N THR A 80 0.37 -17.78 2.17
CA THR A 80 -0.90 -17.35 2.73
C THR A 80 -0.63 -16.25 3.74
N VAL A 81 -1.28 -15.10 3.56
CA VAL A 81 -1.19 -13.96 4.47
C VAL A 81 -2.59 -13.59 4.96
N CYS A 82 -2.66 -13.11 6.19
CA CYS A 82 -3.85 -12.48 6.73
C CYS A 82 -3.56 -10.98 6.85
N PHE A 83 -4.30 -10.15 6.13
CA PHE A 83 -4.17 -8.71 6.30
C PHE A 83 -4.92 -8.28 7.55
N SER A 84 -4.18 -7.78 8.55
CA SER A 84 -4.77 -7.43 9.86
C SER A 84 -5.80 -6.32 9.74
N ARG A 85 -5.51 -5.33 8.90
CA ARG A 85 -6.37 -4.24 8.45
C ARG A 85 -5.88 -3.83 7.08
N SER A 86 -6.60 -4.16 6.00
CA SER A 86 -6.41 -3.42 4.76
C SER A 86 -6.92 -2.00 5.02
N ALA A 87 -6.17 -0.99 4.58
CA ALA A 87 -6.64 0.39 4.52
C ALA A 87 -6.90 0.69 3.04
N PRO A 88 -8.07 0.33 2.47
CA PRO A 88 -8.31 0.46 1.04
C PRO A 88 -8.30 1.94 0.60
N TRP A 89 -8.64 2.85 1.53
CA TRP A 89 -8.49 4.29 1.37
C TRP A 89 -7.03 4.77 1.29
N TYR A 90 -6.03 3.93 1.59
CA TYR A 90 -4.62 4.29 1.53
C TYR A 90 -4.06 4.09 0.11
N THR A 91 -4.25 5.12 -0.72
CA THR A 91 -3.97 5.12 -2.15
C THR A 91 -2.47 5.17 -2.50
N CYS A 92 -2.16 4.89 -3.77
CA CYS A 92 -0.80 5.03 -4.32
C CYS A 92 -0.26 6.46 -4.22
N LEU A 93 -1.13 7.47 -4.33
CA LEU A 93 -0.78 8.88 -4.14
C LEU A 93 -0.26 9.14 -2.73
N LEU A 94 -0.97 8.66 -1.70
CA LEU A 94 -0.55 8.79 -0.30
C LEU A 94 0.78 8.07 -0.03
N ARG A 95 1.03 6.93 -0.70
CA ARG A 95 2.34 6.25 -0.65
C ARG A 95 3.45 7.14 -1.23
N LYS A 96 3.24 7.74 -2.40
CA LYS A 96 4.21 8.66 -3.00
C LYS A 96 4.50 9.85 -2.08
N MET A 97 3.46 10.47 -1.53
CA MET A 97 3.61 11.58 -0.57
C MET A 97 4.40 11.16 0.67
N LYS A 98 4.15 9.96 1.23
CA LYS A 98 4.93 9.45 2.36
C LYS A 98 6.42 9.33 2.00
N THR A 99 6.73 8.75 0.85
CA THR A 99 8.12 8.61 0.37
C THR A 99 8.79 9.97 0.21
N THR A 100 8.12 10.94 -0.42
CA THR A 100 8.62 12.32 -0.54
C THR A 100 8.88 12.94 0.85
N GLY A 101 8.01 12.68 1.81
CA GLY A 101 8.19 13.13 3.19
C GLY A 101 9.46 12.58 3.84
N CYS A 102 9.72 11.28 3.70
CA CYS A 102 10.96 10.66 4.20
C CYS A 102 12.22 11.21 3.51
N VAL A 103 12.13 11.59 2.23
CA VAL A 103 13.25 12.24 1.52
C VAL A 103 13.51 13.63 2.09
N LEU A 104 12.46 14.43 2.30
CA LEU A 104 12.58 15.77 2.91
C LEU A 104 13.12 15.70 4.34
N GLU A 105 12.67 14.72 5.12
CA GLU A 105 13.15 14.48 6.48
C GLU A 105 14.64 14.16 6.51
N ARG A 106 15.09 13.20 5.68
CA ARG A 106 16.51 12.86 5.56
C ARG A 106 17.34 14.07 5.12
N ARG A 107 16.83 14.87 4.18
CA ARG A 107 17.51 16.10 3.74
C ARG A 107 17.60 17.13 4.86
N LEU A 108 16.56 17.30 5.67
CA LEU A 108 16.58 18.17 6.84
C LEU A 108 17.63 17.70 7.86
N LEU A 109 17.64 16.41 8.20
CA LEU A 109 18.61 15.85 9.16
C LEU A 109 20.06 16.01 8.68
N ALA A 110 20.30 15.82 7.38
CA ALA A 110 21.64 15.92 6.80
C ALA A 110 22.18 17.36 6.73
N SER A 111 21.29 18.35 6.55
CA SER A 111 21.69 19.71 6.20
C SER A 111 21.44 20.73 7.32
N GLY A 112 20.44 20.52 8.17
CA GLY A 112 20.08 21.44 9.26
C GLY A 112 19.50 22.79 8.83
N LEU A 113 19.36 23.08 7.53
CA LEU A 113 18.89 24.40 7.08
C LEU A 113 17.41 24.65 7.37
N THR A 114 17.10 25.90 7.68
CA THR A 114 15.73 26.40 7.90
C THR A 114 14.82 26.20 6.70
N VAL A 115 15.33 26.34 5.48
CA VAL A 115 14.57 26.11 4.23
C VAL A 115 14.08 24.66 4.15
N HIS A 116 14.93 23.69 4.49
CA HIS A 116 14.54 22.27 4.51
C HIS A 116 13.54 21.97 5.62
N LYS A 117 13.67 22.64 6.78
CA LYS A 117 12.71 22.53 7.87
C LYS A 117 11.34 23.04 7.46
N GLN A 118 11.30 24.17 6.75
CA GLN A 118 10.05 24.75 6.24
C GLN A 118 9.40 23.84 5.20
N ALA A 119 10.16 23.37 4.21
CA ALA A 119 9.68 22.45 3.19
C ALA A 119 9.12 21.15 3.79
N TYR A 120 9.80 20.57 4.79
CA TYR A 120 9.30 19.38 5.49
C TYR A 120 7.99 19.66 6.23
N ARG A 121 7.88 20.79 6.94
CA ARG A 121 6.66 21.19 7.66
C ARG A 121 5.47 21.40 6.71
N GLU A 122 5.69 22.06 5.58
CA GLU A 122 4.66 22.27 4.57
C GLU A 122 4.18 20.94 3.99
N HIS A 123 5.12 20.05 3.68
CA HIS A 123 4.81 18.69 3.21
C HIS A 123 4.02 17.89 4.24
N GLN A 124 4.40 17.93 5.53
CA GLN A 124 3.65 17.26 6.60
C GLN A 124 2.21 17.77 6.68
N LYS A 125 1.99 19.09 6.60
CA LYS A 125 0.64 19.67 6.58
C LYS A 125 -0.17 19.20 5.37
N ALA A 126 0.43 19.23 4.17
CA ALA A 126 -0.22 18.76 2.96
C ALA A 126 -0.58 17.27 3.03
N TYR A 127 0.34 16.44 3.51
CA TYR A 127 0.12 15.00 3.70
C TYR A 127 -0.99 14.70 4.71
N ALA A 128 -1.01 15.41 5.85
CA ALA A 128 -2.07 15.26 6.84
C ALA A 128 -3.46 15.64 6.28
N ARG A 129 -3.54 16.72 5.48
CA ARG A 129 -4.79 17.09 4.78
C ARG A 129 -5.21 16.02 3.79
N ALA A 130 -4.29 15.52 2.97
CA ALA A 130 -4.58 14.47 2.00
C ALA A 130 -5.08 13.18 2.69
N LEU A 131 -4.44 12.76 3.78
CA LEU A 131 -4.90 11.61 4.57
C LEU A 131 -6.34 11.77 5.05
N ARG A 132 -6.68 12.93 5.63
CA ARG A 132 -8.03 13.21 6.12
C ARG A 132 -9.04 13.23 4.98
N ALA A 133 -8.72 13.92 3.88
CA ALA A 133 -9.60 14.04 2.72
C ALA A 133 -9.88 12.67 2.08
N THR A 134 -8.84 11.90 1.76
CA THR A 134 -9.01 10.58 1.12
C THR A 134 -9.73 9.59 2.04
N ARG A 135 -9.43 9.59 3.34
CA ARG A 135 -10.13 8.74 4.31
C ARG A 135 -11.61 9.13 4.44
N SER A 136 -11.89 10.43 4.58
CA SER A 136 -13.27 10.92 4.65
C SER A 136 -14.04 10.55 3.39
N GLN A 137 -13.49 10.85 2.22
CA GLN A 137 -14.12 10.54 0.94
C GLN A 137 -14.43 9.05 0.80
N PHE A 138 -13.50 8.18 1.18
CA PHE A 138 -13.71 6.73 1.11
C PHE A 138 -14.90 6.27 1.97
N TYR A 139 -14.97 6.69 3.24
CA TYR A 139 -16.07 6.28 4.10
C TYR A 139 -17.39 6.98 3.75
N SER A 140 -17.35 8.24 3.30
CA SER A 140 -18.53 8.92 2.75
C SER A 140 -19.09 8.16 1.54
N ASN A 141 -18.22 7.69 0.63
CA ASN A 141 -18.65 6.91 -0.53
C ASN A 141 -19.25 5.56 -0.12
N ILE A 142 -18.68 4.87 0.88
CA ILE A 142 -19.27 3.62 1.40
C ILE A 142 -20.65 3.89 1.98
N ILE A 143 -20.79 4.88 2.86
CA ILE A 143 -22.07 5.21 3.51
C ILE A 143 -23.12 5.57 2.45
N ASN A 144 -22.75 6.39 1.46
CA ASN A 144 -23.66 6.83 0.42
C ASN A 144 -24.01 5.69 -0.57
N ASN A 145 -23.07 4.82 -0.93
CA ASN A 145 -23.34 3.68 -1.81
C ASN A 145 -24.15 2.58 -1.11
N ASP A 146 -23.86 2.29 0.16
CA ASP A 146 -24.65 1.36 0.98
C ASP A 146 -26.08 1.91 1.18
N ALA A 147 -26.24 3.24 1.28
CA ALA A 147 -27.56 3.88 1.32
C ALA A 147 -28.34 3.76 0.00
N LEU A 148 -27.67 3.70 -1.16
CA LEU A 148 -28.33 3.51 -2.46
C LEU A 148 -28.87 2.08 -2.63
N GLU A 149 -28.20 1.06 -2.08
CA GLU A 149 -28.73 -0.32 -2.06
C GLU A 149 -29.96 -0.45 -1.16
N ILE A 150 -30.03 0.31 -0.06
CA ILE A 150 -31.20 0.33 0.83
C ILE A 150 -32.38 1.04 0.15
N GLN A 151 -32.15 2.14 -0.58
CA GLN A 151 -33.22 2.91 -1.22
C GLN A 151 -33.80 2.22 -2.47
N SER A 152 -33.01 1.42 -3.18
CA SER A 152 -33.49 0.60 -4.30
C SER A 152 -34.34 -0.59 -3.85
N ASN A 153 -34.17 -1.06 -2.61
CA ASN A 153 -35.00 -2.13 -2.01
C ASN A 153 -36.27 -1.60 -1.31
N CYS A 154 -36.33 -0.31 -0.96
CA CYS A 154 -37.52 0.32 -0.39
C CYS A 154 -38.51 0.86 -1.45
N SER A 155 -38.23 0.71 -2.75
CA SER A 155 -39.13 1.13 -3.84
C SER A 155 -40.04 0.00 -4.34
N LEU A 156 -40.08 -1.14 -3.63
CA LEU A 156 -40.88 -2.33 -3.96
C LEU A 156 -41.69 -2.84 -2.74
N LEU A 157 -42.20 -1.92 -1.92
CA LEU A 157 -43.32 -2.12 -1.00
C LEU A 157 -44.22 -0.88 -1.08
#